data_AF-A0A8C6KPW1-F1
#
_entry.id   AF-A0A8C6KPW1-F1
#
_cell.length_a   1.000
_cell.length_b   1.000
_cell.length_c   1.000
_cell.angle_alpha   90.00
_cell.angle_beta   90.00
_cell.angle_gamma   90.00
#
_symmetry.space_group_name_H-M   'P 1'
#
loop_
_entity.id
_entity.type
_entity.pdbx_description
1 polymer ?
#
loop_
_entity_poly.entity_id
_entity_poly.type
_entity_poly.pdbx_seq_one_letter_code
_entity_poly.pdbx_strand_id
1 'polypeptide(L)'
;MAREQPNVGDLLPLLETSDLQQLEAIRGLLNEQLSTERGSMLLNGLVDYFLETNSAQALHILSSVREPHDKHLLDKMNDCMTKQACRLPTLLLLGHVVRRQPSWIHKVARYPLLLSLLKYTRDMFSIIPGVIS
;
A
#
# COMPACT_ATOMS: atom_id res chain seq x y z
N MET A 1 -25.21 -1.09 25.11
CA MET A 1 -25.18 -1.03 23.64
C MET A 1 -23.74 -0.75 23.23
N ALA A 2 -22.95 -1.79 22.98
CA ALA A 2 -21.61 -1.63 22.43
C ALA A 2 -21.79 -1.14 21.00
N ARG A 3 -21.32 0.06 20.68
CA ARG A 3 -21.24 0.54 19.31
C ARG A 3 -20.30 -0.41 18.58
N GLU A 4 -20.87 -1.35 17.85
CA GLU A 4 -20.18 -2.18 16.86
C GLU A 4 -19.64 -1.21 15.82
N GLN A 5 -18.45 -0.66 16.08
CA GLN A 5 -17.73 0.10 15.07
C GLN A 5 -17.42 -0.92 13.99
N PRO A 6 -17.93 -0.74 12.76
CA PRO A 6 -17.71 -1.69 11.69
C PRO A 6 -16.21 -1.96 11.62
N ASN A 7 -15.85 -3.23 11.77
CA ASN A 7 -14.45 -3.60 11.84
C ASN A 7 -13.82 -3.14 10.54
N VAL A 8 -12.63 -2.56 10.60
CA VAL A 8 -11.99 -1.93 9.45
C VAL A 8 -11.88 -2.87 8.24
N GLY A 9 -11.69 -4.17 8.51
CA GLY A 9 -11.67 -5.21 7.49
C GLY A 9 -13.01 -5.45 6.77
N ASP A 10 -14.12 -5.04 7.34
CA ASP A 10 -15.46 -5.13 6.75
C ASP A 10 -15.67 -4.06 5.67
N LEU A 11 -14.99 -2.91 5.79
CA LEU A 11 -15.05 -1.82 4.81
C LEU A 11 -14.18 -2.06 3.58
N LEU A 12 -13.13 -2.88 3.70
CA LEU A 12 -12.20 -3.21 2.61
C LEU A 12 -12.88 -3.91 1.42
N PRO A 13 -13.65 -5.00 1.59
CA PRO A 13 -14.32 -5.66 0.47
C PRO A 13 -15.38 -4.75 -0.18
N LEU A 14 -15.91 -3.77 0.55
CA LEU A 14 -16.85 -2.80 -0.02
C LEU A 14 -16.19 -1.85 -1.04
N LEU A 15 -14.86 -1.77 -1.10
CA LEU A 15 -14.12 -1.03 -2.14
C LEU A 15 -14.28 -1.64 -3.54
N GLU A 16 -14.71 -2.90 -3.64
CA GLU A 16 -14.96 -3.58 -4.92
C GLU A 16 -16.39 -3.33 -5.43
N THR A 17 -17.18 -2.53 -4.72
CA THR A 17 -18.54 -2.18 -5.16
C THR A 17 -18.50 -1.47 -6.51
N SER A 18 -19.45 -1.80 -7.39
CA SER A 18 -19.65 -1.09 -8.66
C SER A 18 -20.36 0.25 -8.49
N ASP A 19 -20.89 0.54 -7.31
CA ASP A 19 -21.60 1.78 -7.02
C ASP A 19 -20.62 2.91 -6.66
N LEU A 20 -20.54 3.93 -7.53
CA LEU A 20 -19.60 5.04 -7.37
C LEU A 20 -19.88 5.86 -6.10
N GLN A 21 -21.15 6.09 -5.75
CA GLN A 21 -21.51 6.87 -4.57
C GLN A 21 -21.13 6.15 -3.29
N GLN A 22 -21.39 4.85 -3.22
CA GLN A 22 -20.99 4.02 -2.10
C GLN A 22 -19.46 3.98 -1.98
N LEU A 23 -18.76 3.82 -3.10
CA LEU A 23 -17.30 3.81 -3.14
C LEU A 23 -16.70 5.12 -2.61
N GLU A 24 -17.22 6.27 -3.03
CA GLU A 24 -16.78 7.58 -2.54
C GLU A 24 -17.04 7.74 -1.04
N ALA A 25 -18.21 7.31 -0.56
CA ALA A 25 -18.54 7.35 0.86
C ALA A 25 -17.59 6.48 1.71
N ILE A 26 -17.34 5.24 1.28
CA ILE A 26 -16.40 4.31 1.94
C ILE A 26 -14.99 4.91 1.93
N ARG A 27 -14.55 5.45 0.80
CA ARG A 27 -13.24 6.07 0.66
C ARG A 27 -13.07 7.29 1.57
N GLY A 28 -14.14 8.09 1.74
CA GLY A 28 -14.20 9.18 2.70
C GLY A 28 -14.03 8.67 4.14
N LEU A 29 -14.80 7.65 4.51
CA LEU A 29 -14.72 7.01 5.83
C LEU A 29 -13.32 6.43 6.12
N LEU A 30 -12.70 5.73 5.17
CA LEU A 30 -11.33 5.23 5.35
C LEU A 30 -10.32 6.37 5.53
N ASN A 31 -10.43 7.47 4.77
CA ASN A 31 -9.52 8.60 4.96
C ASN A 31 -9.71 9.29 6.31
N GLU A 32 -10.95 9.40 6.77
CA GLU A 32 -11.23 9.95 8.10
C GLU A 32 -10.65 9.04 9.19
N GLN A 33 -10.86 7.73 9.09
CA GLN A 33 -10.29 6.75 10.01
C GLN A 33 -8.76 6.70 9.96
N LEU A 34 -8.14 6.93 8.78
CA LEU A 34 -6.69 7.07 8.66
C LEU A 34 -6.16 8.25 9.48
N SER A 35 -6.97 9.30 9.64
CA SER A 35 -6.62 10.49 10.43
C SER A 35 -6.84 10.31 11.93
N THR A 36 -7.39 9.17 12.37
CA THR A 36 -7.57 8.83 13.79
C THR A 36 -6.40 8.03 14.35
N GLU A 37 -6.38 7.80 15.67
CA GLU A 37 -5.36 6.98 16.34
C GLU A 37 -5.29 5.53 15.80
N ARG A 38 -6.38 5.02 15.20
CA ARG A 38 -6.41 3.69 14.57
C ARG A 38 -5.90 3.66 13.13
N GLY A 39 -5.47 4.80 12.60
CA GLY A 39 -5.02 4.93 11.22
C GLY A 39 -3.89 3.96 10.85
N SER A 40 -2.95 3.67 11.76
CA SER A 40 -1.89 2.69 11.49
C SER A 40 -2.42 1.26 11.34
N MET A 41 -3.46 0.87 12.08
CA MET A 41 -4.04 -0.47 11.98
C MET A 41 -4.85 -0.61 10.69
N LEU A 42 -5.61 0.42 10.34
CA LEU A 42 -6.33 0.52 9.08
C LEU A 42 -5.38 0.48 7.87
N LEU A 43 -4.28 1.22 7.94
CA LEU A 43 -3.28 1.25 6.88
C LEU A 43 -2.67 -0.14 6.66
N ASN A 44 -2.36 -0.87 7.73
CA ASN A 44 -1.89 -2.24 7.63
C ASN A 44 -2.91 -3.16 6.95
N GLY A 45 -4.19 -3.07 7.32
CA GLY A 45 -5.26 -3.85 6.69
C GLY A 45 -5.46 -3.51 5.21
N LEU A 46 -5.41 -2.22 4.85
CA LEU A 46 -5.46 -1.76 3.46
C LEU A 46 -4.31 -2.31 2.62
N VAL A 47 -3.09 -2.32 3.15
CA VAL A 47 -1.93 -2.88 2.46
C VAL A 47 -2.11 -4.38 2.27
N ASP A 48 -2.50 -5.11 3.33
CA ASP A 48 -2.71 -6.56 3.26
C ASP A 48 -3.78 -6.92 2.21
N TYR A 49 -4.92 -6.22 2.25
CA TYR A 49 -5.99 -6.38 1.28
C TYR A 49 -5.54 -6.08 -0.15
N PHE A 50 -4.75 -5.04 -0.36
CA PHE A 50 -4.16 -4.75 -1.67
C PHE A 50 -3.19 -5.86 -2.12
N LEU A 51 -2.40 -6.44 -1.22
CA LEU A 51 -1.49 -7.53 -1.57
C LEU A 51 -2.23 -8.80 -1.96
N GLU A 52 -3.39 -9.07 -1.36
CA GLU A 52 -4.22 -10.23 -1.68
C GLU A 52 -5.08 -10.03 -2.94
N THR A 53 -5.70 -8.86 -3.11
CA THR A 53 -6.70 -8.61 -4.17
C THR A 53 -6.17 -7.79 -5.35
N ASN A 54 -5.03 -7.12 -5.17
CA ASN A 54 -4.52 -6.10 -6.11
C ASN A 54 -5.54 -5.00 -6.44
N SER A 55 -6.44 -4.68 -5.50
CA SER A 55 -7.52 -3.72 -5.71
C SER A 55 -7.01 -2.31 -5.99
N ALA A 56 -7.43 -1.75 -7.12
CA ALA A 56 -7.05 -0.40 -7.54
C ALA A 56 -7.55 0.69 -6.57
N GLN A 57 -8.66 0.45 -5.87
CA GLN A 57 -9.22 1.40 -4.91
C GLN A 57 -8.37 1.48 -3.64
N ALA A 58 -7.93 0.35 -3.12
CA ALA A 58 -7.00 0.30 -1.99
C ALA A 58 -5.67 0.99 -2.33
N LEU A 59 -5.13 0.72 -3.53
CA LEU A 59 -3.95 1.40 -4.08
C LEU A 59 -4.11 2.92 -4.10
N HIS A 60 -5.29 3.40 -4.51
CA HIS A 60 -5.59 4.82 -4.64
C HIS A 60 -5.66 5.52 -3.28
N ILE A 61 -6.20 4.85 -2.25
CA ILE A 61 -6.24 5.34 -0.87
C ILE A 61 -4.83 5.38 -0.27
N LEU A 62 -4.09 4.28 -0.37
CA LEU A 62 -2.72 4.18 0.12
C LEU A 62 -1.79 5.21 -0.55
N SER A 63 -1.98 5.47 -1.85
CA SER A 63 -1.25 6.52 -2.57
C SER A 63 -1.65 7.95 -2.22
N SER A 64 -2.69 8.12 -1.39
CA SER A 64 -3.15 9.43 -0.90
C SER A 64 -2.76 9.68 0.56
N VAL A 65 -2.01 8.75 1.17
CA VAL A 65 -1.53 8.84 2.56
C VAL A 65 -0.63 10.06 2.75
N ARG A 66 -0.81 10.74 3.88
CA ARG A 66 -0.03 11.92 4.29
C ARG A 66 0.74 11.66 5.57
N GLU A 67 1.66 12.56 5.90
CA GLU A 67 2.38 12.55 7.18
C GLU A 67 1.39 12.68 8.35
N PRO A 68 1.54 11.91 9.45
CA PRO A 68 2.71 11.08 9.83
C PRO A 68 2.62 9.58 9.43
N HIS A 69 1.62 9.19 8.65
CA HIS A 69 1.37 7.78 8.31
C HIS A 69 2.31 7.25 7.20
N ASP A 70 3.05 8.14 6.53
CA ASP A 70 4.09 7.82 5.55
C ASP A 70 5.11 6.82 6.09
N LYS A 71 5.54 7.02 7.35
CA LYS A 71 6.50 6.17 8.01
C LYS A 71 5.98 4.73 8.15
N HIS A 72 4.74 4.58 8.62
CA HIS A 72 4.10 3.28 8.82
C HIS A 72 3.88 2.56 7.49
N LEU A 73 3.50 3.29 6.44
CA LEU A 73 3.36 2.74 5.10
C LEU A 73 4.68 2.20 4.55
N LEU A 74 5.74 2.99 4.62
CA LEU A 74 7.06 2.60 4.12
C LEU A 74 7.65 1.43 4.89
N ASP A 75 7.44 1.39 6.22
CA ASP A 75 7.88 0.28 7.06
C ASP A 75 7.17 -1.04 6.69
N LYS A 76 5.82 -1.00 6.58
CA LYS A 76 5.02 -2.15 6.17
C LYS A 76 5.36 -2.64 4.77
N MET A 77 5.57 -1.74 3.81
CA MET A 77 6.04 -2.12 2.47
C MET A 77 7.42 -2.78 2.53
N ASN A 78 8.33 -2.27 3.34
CA ASN A 78 9.67 -2.84 3.44
C ASN A 78 9.63 -4.26 4.03
N ASP A 79 8.78 -4.51 5.02
CA ASP A 79 8.49 -5.85 5.53
C ASP A 79 7.94 -6.76 4.42
N CYS A 80 6.96 -6.28 3.64
CA CYS A 80 6.40 -7.06 2.53
C CYS A 80 7.41 -7.35 1.41
N MET A 81 8.40 -6.49 1.16
CA MET A 81 9.48 -6.75 0.20
C MET A 81 10.39 -7.92 0.61
N THR A 82 10.46 -8.25 1.91
CA THR A 82 11.20 -9.43 2.37
C THR A 82 10.52 -10.72 1.92
N LYS A 83 9.20 -10.72 1.75
CA LYS A 83 8.38 -11.86 1.31
C LYS A 83 8.30 -11.90 -0.22
N GLN A 84 8.82 -12.98 -0.82
CA GLN A 84 8.92 -13.09 -2.28
C GLN A 84 7.56 -12.93 -3.00
N ALA A 85 6.48 -13.47 -2.44
CA ALA A 85 5.12 -13.38 -2.98
C ALA A 85 4.57 -11.94 -3.01
N CYS A 86 4.96 -11.09 -2.06
CA CYS A 86 4.45 -9.72 -1.93
C CYS A 86 5.32 -8.68 -2.65
N ARG A 87 6.46 -9.06 -3.25
CA ARG A 87 7.41 -8.11 -3.86
C ARG A 87 6.78 -7.29 -4.99
N LEU A 88 6.17 -7.96 -5.96
CA LEU A 88 5.58 -7.32 -7.14
C LEU A 88 4.44 -6.35 -6.80
N PRO A 89 3.41 -6.74 -6.00
CA PRO A 89 2.37 -5.79 -5.63
C PRO A 89 2.93 -4.64 -4.78
N THR A 90 3.87 -4.90 -3.86
CA THR A 90 4.51 -3.82 -3.09
C THR A 90 5.26 -2.83 -3.98
N LEU A 91 5.94 -3.32 -5.01
CA LEU A 91 6.58 -2.53 -6.06
C LEU A 91 5.58 -1.65 -6.81
N LEU A 92 4.44 -2.22 -7.23
CA LEU A 92 3.36 -1.47 -7.89
C LEU A 92 2.82 -0.36 -7.00
N LEU A 93 2.59 -0.67 -5.72
CA LEU A 93 2.12 0.29 -4.72
C LEU A 93 3.11 1.45 -4.58
N LEU A 94 4.40 1.13 -4.42
CA LEU A 94 5.44 2.15 -4.34
C LEU A 94 5.52 3.00 -5.60
N GLY A 95 5.49 2.38 -6.79
CA GLY A 95 5.50 3.10 -8.06
C GLY A 95 4.33 4.08 -8.16
N HIS A 96 3.15 3.69 -7.69
CA HIS A 96 1.98 4.56 -7.69
C HIS A 96 2.11 5.74 -6.71
N VAL A 97 2.62 5.48 -5.50
CA VAL A 97 2.93 6.49 -4.49
C VAL A 97 3.96 7.49 -5.05
N VAL A 98 5.05 7.01 -5.64
CA VAL A 98 6.12 7.86 -6.19
C VAL A 98 5.59 8.75 -7.31
N ARG A 99 4.77 8.19 -8.20
CA ARG A 99 4.16 8.93 -9.32
C ARG A 99 3.24 10.06 -8.84
N ARG A 100 2.65 9.94 -7.66
CA ARG A 100 1.79 10.96 -7.04
C ARG A 100 2.57 12.13 -6.43
N GLN A 101 3.89 12.02 -6.35
CA GLN A 101 4.79 13.04 -5.79
C GLN A 101 4.30 13.60 -4.44
N PRO A 102 4.09 12.75 -3.42
CA PRO A 102 3.73 13.23 -2.09
C PRO A 102 4.83 14.13 -1.52
N SER A 103 4.47 15.03 -0.59
CA SER A 103 5.43 15.92 0.08
C SER A 103 6.61 15.18 0.71
N TRP A 104 6.36 13.97 1.22
CA TRP A 104 7.31 13.07 1.87
C TRP A 104 8.07 12.14 0.92
N ILE A 105 7.95 12.32 -0.40
CA ILE A 105 8.61 11.45 -1.41
C ILE A 105 10.13 11.36 -1.22
N HIS A 106 10.75 12.44 -0.79
CA HIS A 106 12.19 12.52 -0.50
C HIS A 106 12.63 11.54 0.60
N LYS A 107 11.71 11.14 1.50
CA LYS A 107 11.97 10.13 2.52
C LYS A 107 12.03 8.73 1.91
N VAL A 108 11.21 8.44 0.90
CA VAL A 108 11.21 7.15 0.19
C VAL A 108 12.58 6.82 -0.40
N ALA A 109 13.21 7.81 -1.04
CA ALA A 109 14.54 7.66 -1.62
C ALA A 109 15.63 7.36 -0.57
N ARG A 110 15.42 7.79 0.67
CA ARG A 110 16.32 7.56 1.80
C ARG A 110 16.00 6.31 2.60
N TYR A 111 14.84 5.71 2.38
CA TYR A 111 14.39 4.53 3.10
C TYR A 111 15.10 3.27 2.60
N PRO A 112 15.38 2.28 3.47
CA PRO A 112 15.99 1.00 3.09
C PRO A 112 15.19 0.24 2.05
N LEU A 113 13.93 0.60 1.87
CA LEU A 113 13.05 0.08 0.83
C LEU A 113 13.62 0.27 -0.59
N LEU A 114 14.29 1.39 -0.88
CA LEU A 114 14.96 1.59 -2.18
C LEU A 114 16.11 0.59 -2.40
N LEU A 115 16.85 0.26 -1.34
CA LEU A 115 17.92 -0.75 -1.40
C LEU A 115 17.33 -2.14 -1.66
N SER A 116 16.21 -2.48 -1.01
CA SER A 116 15.48 -3.74 -1.23
C SER A 116 15.00 -3.86 -2.69
N LEU A 117 14.52 -2.77 -3.28
CA LEU A 117 14.14 -2.69 -4.70
C LEU A 117 15.33 -2.90 -5.64
N LEU A 118 16.42 -2.16 -5.42
CA LEU A 118 17.64 -2.25 -6.24
C LEU A 118 18.26 -3.65 -6.21
N LYS A 119 18.19 -4.33 -5.06
CA LYS A 119 18.59 -5.73 -4.95
C LYS A 119 17.71 -6.63 -5.81
N TYR A 120 16.38 -6.45 -5.74
CA TYR A 120 15.44 -7.26 -6.51
C TYR A 120 15.59 -7.07 -8.02
N THR A 121 15.71 -5.84 -8.51
CA THR A 121 15.88 -5.57 -9.94
C THR A 121 17.20 -6.13 -10.48
N ARG A 122 18.28 -6.09 -9.68
CA ARG A 122 19.56 -6.71 -10.04
C ARG A 122 19.45 -8.23 -10.18
N ASP A 123 18.78 -8.89 -9.23
CA ASP A 123 18.55 -10.34 -9.25
C ASP A 123 17.78 -10.77 -10.51
N MET A 124 16.74 -10.02 -10.87
CA MET A 124 15.96 -10.27 -12.09
C MET A 124 16.78 -10.08 -13.37
N PHE A 125 17.66 -9.07 -13.42
CA PHE A 125 18.54 -8.84 -14.57
C PHE A 125 19.66 -9.88 -14.70
N SER A 126 20.08 -10.49 -13.57
CA SER A 126 21.13 -11.51 -13.54
C SER A 126 20.68 -12.89 -14.07
N ILE A 127 19.37 -13.09 -14.31
CA ILE A 127 18.83 -14.34 -14.86
C ILE A 127 18.82 -14.32 -16.41
N ILE A 128 18.88 -13.15 -17.03
CA ILE A 128 18.84 -12.97 -18.49
C ILE A 128 20.11 -13.47 -19.23
N PRO A 129 21.35 -13.45 -18.67
CA PRO A 129 22.51 -13.95 -19.43
C PRO A 129 22.57 -15.47 -19.62
N GLY A 130 21.64 -16.26 -19.05
CA GLY A 130 21.64 -17.73 -19.17
C GLY A 130 20.84 -18.31 -20.35
N VAL A 131 20.11 -17.49 -21.12
CA VAL A 131 19.20 -17.97 -22.19
C VAL A 131 19.74 -17.72 -23.60
N ILE A 132 21.04 -17.52 -23.75
CA ILE A 132 21.70 -17.26 -25.04
C ILE A 132 23.05 -18.00 -25.13
N SER A 133 23.22 -19.12 -24.40
CA SER A 133 24.44 -19.93 -24.50
C SER A 133 24.16 -21.35 -24.95
#